data_AF-A0A2V6RZV5-F1
#
_entry.id   AF-A0A2V6RZV5-F1
#
_cell.length_a   1.000
_cell.length_b   1.000
_cell.length_c   1.000
_cell.angle_alpha   90.00
_cell.angle_beta   90.00
_cell.angle_gamma   90.00
#
_symmetry.space_group_name_H-M   'P 1'
#
loop_
_entity.id
_entity.type
_entity.pdbx_description
1 polymer ?
#
loop_
_entity_poly.entity_id
_entity_poly.type
_entity_poly.pdbx_seq_one_letter_code
_entity_poly.pdbx_strand_id
1 'polypeptide(L)'
;MAGHLDAGRACRGGHAMSPLAAAVAMRHLPPAPRPRSAEWLAALKVDPRQAIEEERIICLICGGAFRQLTNTHLQGHQTSAADYKRQFGYNRRRPLMCRWLLRFYAERAVRNGLALRIRRRPIVAEPELRRRGGSRPVALEELLTRRDARRTSGRASP
;
A
#
# COMPACT_ATOMS: atom_id res chain seq x y z
N MET A 1 40.95 -46.04 -23.30
CA MET A 1 41.30 -45.12 -24.41
C MET A 1 40.12 -44.17 -24.58
N ALA A 2 40.33 -42.90 -24.21
CA ALA A 2 39.46 -41.71 -24.41
C ALA A 2 38.04 -41.78 -23.80
N GLY A 3 37.54 -40.85 -22.99
CA GLY A 3 37.83 -39.42 -22.88
C GLY A 3 36.55 -38.62 -23.18
N HIS A 4 36.38 -37.48 -22.51
CA HIS A 4 35.34 -36.44 -22.64
C HIS A 4 34.09 -36.60 -21.74
N LEU A 5 33.97 -35.93 -20.59
CA LEU A 5 33.88 -34.48 -20.27
C LEU A 5 32.51 -33.84 -20.57
N ASP A 6 31.92 -33.36 -19.47
CA ASP A 6 31.04 -32.21 -19.26
C ASP A 6 30.45 -31.47 -20.47
N ALA A 7 29.12 -31.24 -20.41
CA ALA A 7 28.47 -30.16 -21.14
C ALA A 7 27.40 -29.49 -20.27
N GLY A 8 27.85 -28.65 -19.34
CA GLY A 8 27.04 -27.53 -18.86
C GLY A 8 26.74 -26.57 -20.02
N ARG A 9 25.47 -26.23 -20.25
CA ARG A 9 25.11 -25.10 -21.12
C ARG A 9 24.19 -24.12 -20.42
N ALA A 10 24.87 -23.09 -19.92
CA ALA A 10 24.42 -21.82 -19.39
C ALA A 10 23.14 -21.24 -20.03
N CYS A 11 22.20 -20.85 -19.16
CA CYS A 11 21.18 -19.85 -19.45
C CYS A 11 21.86 -18.49 -19.70
N ARG A 12 21.89 -18.03 -20.94
CA ARG A 12 22.24 -16.64 -21.29
C ARG A 12 20.95 -15.88 -21.59
N GLY A 13 20.68 -14.84 -20.79
CA GLY A 13 19.53 -13.96 -20.99
C GLY A 13 19.42 -12.84 -19.96
N GLY A 14 20.56 -12.32 -19.47
CA GLY A 14 20.58 -11.10 -18.67
C GLY A 14 20.63 -9.89 -19.59
N HIS A 15 19.49 -9.35 -19.99
CA HIS A 15 19.46 -7.98 -20.50
C HIS A 15 19.65 -7.04 -19.33
N ALA A 16 20.91 -6.66 -19.10
CA ALA A 16 21.26 -5.53 -18.26
C ALA A 16 20.54 -4.30 -18.81
N MET A 17 19.55 -3.80 -18.07
CA MET A 17 18.91 -2.53 -18.39
C MET A 17 19.98 -1.44 -18.38
N SER A 18 20.07 -0.71 -19.49
CA SER A 18 21.02 0.39 -19.69
C SER A 18 20.99 1.37 -18.50
N PRO A 19 22.14 1.81 -17.96
CA PRO A 19 22.21 2.69 -16.79
C PRO A 19 21.57 4.07 -17.03
N LEU A 20 21.35 4.45 -18.29
CA LEU A 20 20.64 5.69 -18.66
C LEU A 20 19.12 5.62 -18.45
N ALA A 21 18.50 4.42 -18.44
CA ALA A 21 17.06 4.28 -18.20
C ALA A 21 16.68 4.42 -16.71
N ALA A 22 17.64 4.22 -15.80
CA ALA A 22 17.43 4.41 -14.37
C ALA A 22 17.44 5.89 -13.93
N ALA A 23 18.04 6.78 -14.74
CA ALA A 23 18.23 8.19 -14.39
C ALA A 23 17.01 9.10 -14.64
N VAL A 24 16.01 8.65 -15.41
CA VAL A 24 14.89 9.51 -15.88
C VAL A 24 13.60 9.35 -15.05
N ALA A 25 13.61 8.59 -13.95
CA ALA A 25 12.40 8.34 -13.12
C ALA A 25 12.47 8.88 -11.68
N MET A 26 13.39 9.80 -11.38
CA MET A 26 13.46 10.51 -10.10
C MET A 26 13.20 12.00 -10.33
N ARG A 27 12.03 12.33 -10.89
CA ARG A 27 11.52 13.70 -10.84
C ARG A 27 11.38 14.08 -9.36
N HIS A 28 12.22 15.03 -8.99
CA HIS A 28 12.27 15.81 -7.75
C HIS A 28 11.04 15.61 -6.86
N LEU A 29 11.21 14.86 -5.77
CA LEU A 29 10.28 14.95 -4.66
C LEU A 29 10.35 16.40 -4.17
N PRO A 30 9.24 17.15 -4.08
CA PRO A 30 9.26 18.49 -3.52
C PRO A 30 9.90 18.43 -2.12
N PRO A 31 10.67 19.46 -1.73
CA PRO A 31 11.34 19.48 -0.43
C PRO A 31 10.33 19.20 0.68
N ALA A 32 10.75 18.39 1.66
CA ALA A 32 9.89 18.00 2.77
C ALA A 32 9.19 19.24 3.34
N PRO A 33 7.86 19.23 3.50
CA PRO A 33 7.16 20.37 4.09
C PRO A 33 7.75 20.64 5.47
N ARG A 34 7.86 21.93 5.82
CA ARG A 34 8.30 22.50 7.12
C ARG A 34 7.84 21.63 8.30
N PRO A 35 8.58 21.58 9.43
CA PRO A 35 8.19 20.77 10.59
C PRO A 35 6.73 21.04 10.91
N ARG A 36 5.89 20.03 10.66
CA ARG A 36 4.45 20.18 10.82
C ARG A 36 4.20 20.20 12.33
N SER A 37 3.44 21.18 12.81
CA SER A 37 3.21 21.37 14.25
C SER A 37 2.67 20.09 14.89
N ALA A 38 2.94 19.90 16.19
CA ALA A 38 2.40 18.76 16.94
C ALA A 38 0.86 18.67 16.83
N GLU A 39 0.20 19.82 16.76
CA GLU A 39 -1.25 19.96 16.53
C GLU A 39 -1.70 19.36 15.19
N TRP A 40 -0.94 19.58 14.13
CA TRP A 40 -1.25 19.01 12.83
C TRP A 40 -1.13 17.48 12.83
N LEU A 41 -0.10 16.93 13.49
CA LEU A 41 0.03 15.48 13.64
C LEU A 41 -1.10 14.90 14.51
N ALA A 42 -1.55 15.63 15.52
CA ALA A 42 -2.71 15.26 16.32
C ALA A 42 -4.00 15.25 15.47
N ALA A 43 -4.20 16.26 14.60
CA ALA A 43 -5.33 16.29 13.67
C ALA A 43 -5.33 15.08 12.71
N LEU A 44 -4.16 14.65 12.23
CA LEU A 44 -4.06 13.43 11.43
C LEU A 44 -4.36 12.15 12.22
N LYS A 45 -4.12 12.11 13.53
CA LYS A 45 -4.52 10.97 14.36
C LYS A 45 -6.05 10.88 14.51
N VAL A 46 -6.74 12.02 14.46
CA VAL A 46 -8.22 12.08 14.46
C VAL A 46 -8.77 11.54 13.14
N ASP A 47 -8.21 11.93 11.99
CA ASP A 47 -8.54 11.37 10.68
C ASP A 47 -7.31 10.74 10.00
N PRO A 48 -7.00 9.46 10.29
CA PRO A 48 -5.83 8.77 9.75
C PRO A 48 -5.84 8.67 8.23
N ARG A 49 -7.00 8.82 7.57
CA ARG A 49 -7.11 8.78 6.10
C ARG A 49 -6.38 9.95 5.45
N GLN A 50 -6.25 11.07 6.17
CA GLN A 50 -5.59 12.29 5.69
C GLN A 50 -4.07 12.15 5.69
N ALA A 51 -3.50 11.25 6.50
CA ALA A 51 -2.07 10.97 6.50
C ALA A 51 -1.59 10.30 5.20
N ILE A 52 -2.50 9.72 4.42
CA ILE A 52 -2.22 9.13 3.10
C ILE A 52 -2.50 10.18 2.02
N GLU A 53 -1.46 10.92 1.68
CA GLU A 53 -1.47 11.95 0.64
C GLU A 53 -1.20 11.33 -0.75
N GLU A 54 -1.17 12.18 -1.77
CA GLU A 54 -1.04 11.75 -3.16
C GLU A 54 0.36 11.17 -3.46
N GLU A 55 1.41 11.90 -3.11
CA GLU A 55 2.80 11.55 -3.38
C GLU A 55 3.52 10.91 -2.19
N ARG A 56 2.99 11.11 -0.98
CA ARG A 56 3.61 10.67 0.28
C ARG A 56 2.59 10.16 1.31
N ILE A 57 3.07 9.41 2.27
CA ILE A 57 2.37 8.97 3.47
C ILE A 57 3.13 9.49 4.69
N ILE A 58 2.39 9.97 5.68
CA ILE A 58 2.92 10.53 6.91
C ILE A 58 2.83 9.47 8.01
N CYS A 59 3.95 9.20 8.70
CA CYS A 59 3.93 8.35 9.87
C CYS A 59 3.24 9.08 11.04
N LEU A 60 2.24 8.45 11.64
CA LEU A 60 1.47 9.04 12.74
C LEU A 60 2.22 9.01 14.09
N ILE A 61 3.36 8.33 14.15
CA ILE A 61 4.21 8.26 15.35
C ILE A 61 5.24 9.38 15.32
N CYS A 62 6.04 9.48 14.25
CA CYS A 62 7.16 10.41 14.15
C CYS A 62 6.92 11.63 13.24
N GLY A 63 5.81 11.68 12.49
CA GLY A 63 5.52 12.76 11.55
C GLY A 63 6.35 12.74 10.26
N GLY A 64 7.26 11.78 10.11
CA GLY A 64 8.09 11.63 8.91
C GLY A 64 7.27 11.33 7.65
N ALA A 65 7.72 11.83 6.50
CA ALA A 65 7.07 11.64 5.22
C ALA A 65 7.81 10.60 4.37
N PHE A 66 7.09 9.64 3.83
CA PHE A 66 7.63 8.50 3.07
C PHE A 66 6.77 8.24 1.83
N ARG A 67 7.24 7.41 0.88
CA ARG A 67 6.36 6.88 -0.19
C ARG A 67 5.54 5.69 0.28
N GLN A 68 6.11 4.89 1.18
CA GLN A 68 5.49 3.74 1.83
C GLN A 68 6.09 3.57 3.23
N LEU A 69 5.26 3.23 4.21
CA LEU A 69 5.74 2.76 5.52
C LEU A 69 6.12 1.29 5.39
N THR A 70 7.42 1.01 5.43
CA THR A 70 7.98 -0.35 5.39
C THR A 70 8.03 -0.96 6.78
N ASN A 71 8.20 -2.29 6.85
CA ASN A 71 8.37 -2.98 8.14
C ASN A 71 9.59 -2.46 8.90
N THR A 72 10.69 -2.13 8.22
CA THR A 72 11.90 -1.57 8.84
C THR A 72 11.61 -0.26 9.58
N HIS A 73 10.82 0.63 8.99
CA HIS A 73 10.43 1.87 9.64
C HIS A 73 9.57 1.62 10.90
N LEU A 74 8.60 0.70 10.78
CA LEU A 74 7.70 0.36 11.89
C LEU A 74 8.42 -0.36 13.03
N GLN A 75 9.41 -1.21 12.73
CA GLN A 75 10.27 -1.84 13.74
C GLN A 75 11.06 -0.81 14.54
N GLY A 76 11.47 0.31 13.92
CA GLY A 76 12.07 1.44 14.62
C GLY A 76 11.13 2.08 15.67
N HIS A 77 9.82 1.85 15.55
CA HIS A 77 8.80 2.23 16.53
C HIS A 77 8.28 1.04 17.34
N GLN A 78 8.98 -0.10 17.29
CA GLN A 78 8.60 -1.34 17.98
C GLN A 78 7.16 -1.79 17.67
N THR A 79 6.68 -1.50 16.46
CA THR A 79 5.32 -1.85 16.01
C THR A 79 5.36 -2.66 14.72
N SER A 80 4.33 -3.49 14.51
CA SER A 80 4.14 -4.21 13.26
C SER A 80 3.18 -3.44 12.34
N ALA A 81 3.17 -3.75 11.04
CA ALA A 81 2.18 -3.18 10.12
C ALA A 81 0.72 -3.50 10.53
N ALA A 82 0.50 -4.63 11.21
CA ALA A 82 -0.82 -5.01 11.69
C ALA A 82 -1.21 -4.25 12.95
N ASP A 83 -0.26 -4.05 13.88
CA ASP A 83 -0.45 -3.25 15.10
C ASP A 83 -0.63 -1.78 14.79
N TYR A 84 0.21 -1.22 13.92
CA TYR A 84 0.09 0.16 13.45
C TYR A 84 -1.31 0.44 12.88
N LYS A 85 -1.83 -0.47 12.04
CA LYS A 85 -3.20 -0.34 11.51
C LYS A 85 -4.27 -0.42 12.58
N ARG A 86 -4.12 -1.30 13.56
CA ARG A 86 -5.07 -1.40 14.69
C ARG A 86 -5.04 -0.15 15.55
N GLN A 87 -3.86 0.31 15.94
CA GLN A 87 -3.63 1.45 16.82
C GLN A 87 -4.24 2.73 16.25
N PHE A 88 -4.03 3.00 14.96
CA PHE A 88 -4.56 4.19 14.30
C PHE A 88 -5.91 3.95 13.59
N GLY A 89 -6.50 2.76 13.74
CA GLY A 89 -7.83 2.47 13.21
C GLY A 89 -7.94 2.42 11.68
N TYR A 90 -6.85 2.08 10.98
CA TYR A 90 -6.88 1.77 9.55
C TYR A 90 -7.58 0.43 9.28
N ASN A 91 -8.18 0.33 8.10
CA ASN A 91 -8.68 -0.94 7.59
C ASN A 91 -7.53 -1.95 7.45
N ARG A 92 -7.77 -3.20 7.86
CA ARG A 92 -6.74 -4.27 7.85
C ARG A 92 -6.06 -4.45 6.47
N ARG A 93 -6.84 -4.31 5.38
CA ARG A 93 -6.37 -4.41 3.99
C ARG A 93 -5.86 -3.08 3.41
N ARG A 94 -5.98 -1.96 4.13
CA ARG A 94 -5.46 -0.66 3.69
C ARG A 94 -3.94 -0.76 3.48
N PRO A 95 -3.41 -0.35 2.33
CA PRO A 95 -1.97 -0.28 2.15
C PRO A 95 -1.43 0.99 2.80
N LEU A 96 -0.27 0.88 3.48
CA LEU A 96 0.42 2.00 4.13
C LEU A 96 1.37 2.68 3.14
N MET A 97 0.85 3.17 2.02
CA MET A 97 1.61 3.86 0.97
C MET A 97 0.82 5.03 0.39
N CYS A 98 1.52 5.93 -0.30
CA CYS A 98 0.89 7.04 -1.00
C CYS A 98 0.00 6.56 -2.16
N ARG A 99 -0.95 7.41 -2.55
CA ARG A 99 -1.99 7.06 -3.54
C ARG A 99 -1.39 6.80 -4.92
N TRP A 100 -0.41 7.59 -5.33
CA TRP A 100 0.31 7.40 -6.59
C TRP A 100 0.95 6.02 -6.67
N LEU A 101 1.68 5.61 -5.63
CA LEU A 101 2.40 4.33 -5.62
C LEU A 101 1.44 3.14 -5.63
N LEU A 102 0.31 3.27 -4.92
CA LEU A 102 -0.77 2.27 -4.97
C LEU A 102 -1.30 2.10 -6.40
N ARG A 103 -1.61 3.21 -7.10
CA ARG A 103 -2.10 3.14 -8.49
C ARG A 103 -1.06 2.53 -9.42
N PHE A 104 0.20 2.93 -9.30
CA PHE A 104 1.30 2.36 -10.07
C PHE A 104 1.41 0.84 -9.90
N TYR A 105 1.31 0.32 -8.67
CA TYR A 105 1.32 -1.13 -8.44
C TYR A 105 0.07 -1.83 -8.96
N ALA A 106 -1.11 -1.21 -8.86
CA ALA A 106 -2.35 -1.75 -9.42
C ALA A 106 -2.28 -1.86 -10.95
N GLU A 107 -1.82 -0.82 -11.64
CA GLU A 107 -1.62 -0.82 -13.09
C GLU A 107 -0.60 -1.86 -13.51
N ARG A 108 0.51 -1.98 -12.79
CA ARG A 108 1.52 -3.01 -13.03
C ARG A 108 0.95 -4.42 -12.84
N ALA A 109 0.11 -4.64 -11.83
CA ALA A 109 -0.56 -5.91 -11.58
C ALA A 109 -1.49 -6.31 -12.73
N VAL A 110 -2.25 -5.34 -13.25
CA VAL A 110 -3.13 -5.52 -14.42
C VAL A 110 -2.30 -5.83 -15.67
N ARG A 111 -1.27 -5.02 -15.95
CA ARG A 111 -0.38 -5.22 -17.12
C ARG A 111 0.29 -6.59 -17.12
N ASN A 112 0.70 -7.09 -15.95
CA ASN A 112 1.33 -8.40 -15.81
C ASN A 112 0.33 -9.57 -15.82
N GLY A 113 -0.98 -9.30 -15.94
CA GLY A 113 -2.03 -10.30 -15.94
C GLY A 113 -2.11 -11.10 -14.64
N LEU A 114 -1.80 -10.50 -13.49
CA LEU A 114 -1.79 -11.23 -12.21
C LEU A 114 -3.14 -11.91 -11.92
N ALA A 115 -4.25 -11.29 -12.32
CA ALA A 115 -5.59 -11.84 -12.16
C ALA A 115 -5.81 -13.16 -12.92
N LEU A 116 -5.14 -13.35 -14.07
CA LEU A 116 -5.21 -14.55 -14.90
C LEU A 116 -4.47 -15.74 -14.26
N ARG A 117 -3.50 -15.48 -13.38
CA ARG A 117 -2.70 -16.50 -12.69
C ARG A 117 -3.38 -17.08 -11.45
N ILE A 118 -4.52 -16.52 -11.04
CA ILE A 118 -5.24 -16.96 -9.84
C ILE A 118 -5.98 -18.26 -10.16
N ARG A 119 -5.46 -19.39 -9.68
CA ARG A 119 -6.04 -20.73 -9.92
C ARG A 119 -7.40 -20.94 -9.27
N ARG A 120 -7.60 -20.47 -8.04
CA ARG A 120 -8.84 -20.67 -7.28
C ARG A 120 -9.24 -19.38 -6.58
N ARG A 121 -10.52 -19.01 -6.70
CA ARG A 121 -11.13 -17.87 -5.97
C ARG A 121 -12.16 -18.43 -4.97
N PRO A 122 -11.78 -18.64 -3.69
CA PRO A 122 -12.66 -19.29 -2.70
C PRO A 122 -14.03 -18.64 -2.58
N ILE A 123 -14.10 -17.30 -2.64
CA ILE A 123 -15.38 -16.57 -2.53
C ILE A 123 -16.36 -16.85 -3.69
N VAL A 124 -15.85 -17.30 -4.84
CA VAL A 124 -16.64 -17.70 -6.01
C VAL A 124 -16.91 -19.21 -5.99
N ALA A 125 -15.89 -20.00 -5.64
CA ALA A 125 -15.97 -21.45 -5.60
C ALA A 125 -16.87 -21.98 -4.46
N GLU A 126 -16.95 -21.26 -3.34
CA GLU A 126 -17.71 -21.64 -2.14
C GLU A 126 -18.69 -20.52 -1.76
N PRO A 127 -19.95 -20.56 -2.25
CA PRO A 127 -20.95 -19.53 -1.95
C PRO A 127 -21.25 -19.37 -0.46
N GLU A 128 -20.99 -20.40 0.35
CA GLU A 128 -21.11 -20.37 1.81
C GLU A 128 -20.20 -19.34 2.46
N LEU A 129 -18.98 -19.15 1.94
CA LEU A 129 -18.06 -18.12 2.44
C LEU A 129 -18.62 -16.71 2.22
N ARG A 130 -19.37 -16.49 1.13
CA ARG A 130 -20.06 -15.23 0.86
C ARG A 130 -21.23 -15.04 1.83
N ARG A 131 -22.01 -16.10 2.10
CA ARG A 131 -23.17 -16.08 3.02
C ARG A 131 -22.76 -15.86 4.47
N ARG A 132 -21.70 -16.54 4.93
CA ARG A 132 -21.17 -16.42 6.30
C ARG A 132 -20.78 -14.98 6.64
N GLY A 133 -20.41 -14.19 5.62
CA GLY A 133 -19.93 -12.84 5.80
C GLY A 133 -18.60 -12.81 6.58
N GLY A 134 -17.93 -11.66 6.57
CA GLY A 134 -16.76 -11.46 7.40
C GLY A 134 -17.14 -10.78 8.71
N SER A 135 -17.16 -11.50 9.83
CA SER A 135 -17.25 -10.89 11.15
C SER A 135 -15.92 -10.21 11.48
N ARG A 136 -15.87 -8.88 11.36
CA ARG A 136 -14.69 -8.08 11.68
C ARG A 136 -15.12 -6.85 12.46
N PRO A 137 -14.30 -6.38 13.41
CA PRO A 137 -14.57 -5.10 14.05
C PRO A 137 -14.53 -3.99 13.00
N VAL A 138 -15.47 -3.05 13.11
CA VAL A 138 -15.51 -1.86 12.26
C VAL A 138 -14.35 -0.96 12.64
N ALA A 139 -13.47 -0.67 11.70
CA ALA A 139 -12.31 0.20 11.94
C ALA A 139 -12.72 1.68 11.97
N LEU A 140 -11.93 2.54 12.62
CA LEU A 140 -12.16 3.99 12.64
C LEU A 140 -12.27 4.56 11.22
N GLU A 141 -11.34 4.18 10.33
CA GLU A 141 -11.36 4.57 8.91
C GLU A 141 -12.71 4.24 8.24
N GLU A 142 -13.30 3.09 8.57
CA GLU A 142 -14.58 2.66 8.03
C GLU A 142 -15.74 3.49 8.59
N LEU A 143 -15.73 3.77 9.91
CA LEU A 143 -16.73 4.64 10.54
C LEU A 143 -16.73 6.04 9.93
N LEU A 144 -15.54 6.63 9.78
CA LEU A 144 -15.38 7.95 9.18
C LEU A 144 -15.88 7.96 7.73
N THR A 145 -15.57 6.92 6.95
CA THR A 145 -16.02 6.81 5.55
C THR A 145 -17.55 6.70 5.46
N ARG A 146 -18.18 5.91 6.34
CA ARG A 146 -19.64 5.81 6.43
C ARG A 146 -20.28 7.15 6.83
N ARG A 147 -19.66 7.89 7.76
CA ARG A 147 -20.13 9.21 8.19
C ARG A 147 -20.09 10.21 7.03
N ASP A 148 -18.97 10.28 6.31
CA ASP A 148 -18.82 11.18 5.17
C ASP A 148 -19.82 10.85 4.05
N ALA A 149 -20.03 9.56 3.74
CA ALA A 149 -21.04 9.14 2.76
C ALA A 149 -22.46 9.58 3.13
N ARG A 150 -22.85 9.51 4.41
CA ARG A 150 -24.14 10.01 4.91
C ARG A 150 -24.26 11.53 4.78
N ARG A 151 -23.19 12.26 5.07
CA ARG A 151 -23.16 13.73 4.91
C ARG A 151 -23.30 14.14 3.45
N THR A 152 -22.60 13.46 2.55
CA THR A 152 -22.66 13.73 1.11
C THR A 152 -24.04 13.41 0.54
N SER A 153 -24.65 12.27 0.92
CA SER A 153 -26.00 11.89 0.46
C SER A 153 -27.10 12.81 1.01
N GLY A 154 -27.01 13.23 2.29
CA GLY A 154 -27.96 14.20 2.85
C GLY A 154 -27.85 15.60 2.25
N ARG A 155 -26.68 15.99 1.74
CA ARG A 155 -26.44 17.26 1.04
C ARG A 155 -26.82 17.22 -0.45
N ALA A 156 -27.09 16.03 -0.98
CA ALA A 156 -27.49 15.79 -2.37
C ALA A 156 -29.01 15.58 -2.54
N SER A 157 -29.79 15.71 -1.45
CA SER A 157 -31.25 15.84 -1.57
C SER A 157 -31.60 17.31 -1.88
N PRO A 158 -32.41 17.58 -2.94
CA PRO A 158 -32.78 18.93 -3.35
C PRO A 158 -33.64 19.66 -2.31
#